data_AF-A0A2V9Q7S4-F1
#
_entry.id   AF-A0A2V9Q7S4-F1
#
_cell.length_a   1.000
_cell.length_b   1.000
_cell.length_c   1.000
_cell.angle_alpha   90.00
_cell.angle_beta   90.00
_cell.angle_gamma   90.00
#
_symmetry.space_group_name_H-M   'P 1'
#
loop_
_entity.id
_entity.type
_entity.pdbx_description
1 polymer ?
#
loop_
_entity_poly.entity_id
_entity_poly.type
_entity_poly.pdbx_seq_one_letter_code
_entity_poly.pdbx_strand_id
1 'polypeptide(L)'
;MGNRDFHSICEGSFPEVISAVRKRLHNFCEFVHIRYNLRMFRLMVITAHPDDEAGNFGGSLRLYRDRGAETCVICLTPGQAATNRGPAKSDRELAELRRQEFVASCEILRVT
;
A
#
# COMPACT_ATOMS: atom_id res chain seq x y z
N MET A 1 -6.29 -73.53 20.94
CA MET A 1 -5.61 -72.50 21.75
C MET A 1 -5.11 -71.40 20.83
N GLY A 2 -5.79 -70.25 20.83
CA GLY A 2 -5.42 -69.08 20.02
C GLY A 2 -4.45 -68.17 20.78
N ASN A 3 -3.40 -67.74 20.11
CA ASN A 3 -2.43 -66.77 20.59
C ASN A 3 -2.40 -65.62 19.57
N ARG A 4 -3.01 -64.47 19.90
CA ARG A 4 -2.96 -63.15 19.24
C ARG A 4 -3.77 -62.20 20.12
N ASP A 5 -3.45 -60.94 20.39
CA ASP A 5 -2.29 -60.11 20.13
C ASP A 5 -2.40 -58.92 21.11
N PHE A 6 -1.25 -58.42 21.54
CA PHE A 6 -1.07 -57.08 22.08
C PHE A 6 -1.62 -56.05 21.08
N HIS A 7 -2.63 -55.27 21.46
CA HIS A 7 -2.72 -53.82 21.25
C HIS A 7 -4.14 -53.34 21.57
N SER A 8 -4.35 -52.97 22.83
CA SER A 8 -5.36 -51.98 23.17
C SER A 8 -4.71 -50.60 23.00
N ILE A 9 -5.52 -49.61 22.64
CA ILE A 9 -5.22 -48.17 22.45
C ILE A 9 -4.86 -47.83 21.00
N CYS A 10 -5.82 -47.24 20.29
CA CYS A 10 -5.69 -46.09 19.37
C CYS A 10 -6.74 -46.11 18.25
N GLU A 11 -8.02 -45.86 18.53
CA GLU A 11 -8.98 -45.45 17.47
C GLU A 11 -9.99 -44.43 18.03
N GLY A 12 -9.57 -43.17 18.08
CA GLY A 12 -10.45 -42.04 18.40
C GLY A 12 -10.07 -40.84 17.53
N SER A 13 -10.86 -40.59 16.47
CA SER A 13 -11.09 -39.34 15.72
C SER A 13 -10.07 -38.18 15.86
N PHE A 14 -8.79 -38.45 15.68
CA PHE A 14 -7.74 -37.43 15.69
C PHE A 14 -7.64 -36.52 14.43
N PRO A 15 -8.10 -36.89 13.22
CA PRO A 15 -7.87 -36.06 12.02
C PRO A 15 -8.62 -34.73 12.00
N GLU A 16 -9.87 -34.71 12.46
CA GLU A 16 -10.74 -33.51 12.37
C GLU A 16 -10.34 -32.43 13.37
N VAL A 17 -9.96 -32.82 14.59
CA VAL A 17 -9.48 -31.90 15.63
C VAL A 17 -8.14 -31.29 15.22
N ILE A 18 -7.22 -32.10 14.69
CA ILE A 18 -5.93 -31.61 14.16
C ILE A 18 -6.16 -30.66 12.98
N SER A 19 -7.11 -30.96 12.07
CA SER A 19 -7.48 -30.09 10.95
C SER A 19 -8.07 -28.76 11.42
N ALA A 20 -8.96 -28.79 12.41
CA ALA A 20 -9.59 -27.60 12.98
C ALA A 20 -8.58 -26.73 13.74
N VAL A 21 -7.70 -27.34 14.53
CA VAL A 21 -6.62 -26.65 15.25
C VAL A 21 -5.59 -26.11 14.25
N ARG A 22 -5.23 -26.85 13.20
CA ARG A 22 -4.36 -26.37 12.11
C ARG A 22 -4.99 -25.20 11.37
N LYS A 23 -6.26 -25.25 11.00
CA LYS A 23 -6.98 -24.11 10.37
C LYS A 23 -7.05 -22.91 11.31
N ARG A 24 -7.29 -23.13 12.60
CA ARG A 24 -7.36 -22.06 13.59
C ARG A 24 -5.98 -21.46 13.88
N LEU A 25 -4.92 -22.26 13.90
CA LEU A 25 -3.53 -21.82 14.00
C LEU A 25 -3.04 -21.15 12.71
N HIS A 26 -3.46 -21.62 11.53
CA HIS A 26 -3.16 -20.96 10.26
C HIS A 26 -3.89 -19.62 10.16
N ASN A 27 -5.15 -19.54 10.58
CA ASN A 27 -5.91 -18.29 10.65
C ASN A 27 -5.38 -17.37 11.76
N PHE A 28 -4.87 -17.92 12.86
CA PHE A 28 -4.25 -17.14 13.93
C PHE A 28 -2.84 -16.69 13.54
N CYS A 29 -2.08 -17.46 12.78
CA CYS A 29 -0.84 -17.02 12.15
C CYS A 29 -1.12 -16.01 11.03
N GLU A 30 -2.15 -16.15 10.21
CA GLU A 30 -2.59 -15.07 9.31
C GLU A 30 -2.97 -13.81 10.12
N PHE A 31 -3.60 -13.98 11.29
CA PHE A 31 -3.99 -12.87 12.17
C PHE A 31 -2.81 -12.22 12.92
N VAL A 32 -1.79 -12.99 13.32
CA VAL A 32 -0.67 -12.55 14.18
C VAL A 32 0.65 -12.41 13.41
N HIS A 33 0.93 -13.29 12.45
CA HIS A 33 2.12 -13.28 11.59
C HIS A 33 2.05 -12.20 10.49
N ILE A 34 0.87 -11.68 10.14
CA ILE A 34 0.76 -10.48 9.29
C ILE A 34 1.17 -9.20 10.05
N ARG A 35 1.32 -9.16 11.39
CA ARG A 35 1.58 -7.87 12.07
C ARG A 35 3.02 -7.59 12.47
N TYR A 36 3.90 -8.60 12.57
CA TYR A 36 5.21 -8.40 13.21
C TYR A 36 6.43 -8.34 12.27
N ASN A 37 6.23 -8.35 10.95
CA ASN A 37 7.28 -7.96 10.00
C ASN A 37 6.75 -7.41 8.66
N LEU A 38 5.55 -6.80 8.64
CA LEU A 38 5.11 -6.02 7.48
C LEU A 38 5.92 -4.73 7.44
N ARG A 39 7.01 -4.72 6.66
CA ARG A 39 7.54 -3.44 6.20
C ARG A 39 6.40 -2.74 5.47
N MET A 40 5.95 -1.62 6.01
CA MET A 40 5.04 -0.72 5.31
C MET A 40 5.69 -0.40 3.97
N PHE A 41 5.06 -0.82 2.86
CA PHE A 41 5.63 -0.58 1.54
C PHE A 41 5.68 0.91 1.29
N ARG A 42 6.81 1.39 0.76
CA ARG A 42 7.03 2.81 0.47
C ARG A 42 7.14 2.99 -1.04
N LEU A 43 6.35 3.89 -1.60
CA LEU A 43 6.37 4.27 -3.00
C LEU A 43 6.73 5.76 -3.11
N MET A 44 7.78 6.05 -3.88
CA MET A 44 8.19 7.40 -4.20
C MET A 44 8.01 7.63 -5.70
N VAL A 45 7.34 8.72 -6.06
CA VAL A 45 7.19 9.16 -7.45
C VAL A 45 7.97 10.46 -7.62
N ILE A 46 8.81 10.51 -8.64
CA ILE A 46 9.59 11.71 -8.98
C ILE A 46 9.05 12.25 -10.31
N THR A 47 8.69 13.52 -10.32
CA THR A 47 8.06 14.20 -11.45
C THR A 47 8.84 15.44 -11.85
N ALA A 48 8.78 15.81 -13.13
CA ALA A 48 9.50 16.97 -13.62
C ALA A 48 8.76 18.26 -13.27
N HIS A 49 7.44 18.28 -13.45
CA HIS A 49 6.61 19.46 -13.26
C HIS A 49 5.38 19.13 -12.39
N PRO A 50 4.70 20.14 -11.83
CA PRO A 50 3.38 19.96 -11.27
C PRO A 50 2.43 19.34 -12.31
N ASP A 51 1.41 18.61 -11.86
CA ASP A 51 0.40 17.89 -12.64
C ASP A 51 0.85 16.52 -13.19
N ASP A 52 2.16 16.28 -13.33
CA ASP A 52 2.70 14.99 -13.76
C ASP A 52 2.34 13.87 -12.76
N GLU A 53 2.25 14.19 -11.46
CA GLU A 53 1.93 13.22 -10.40
C GLU A 53 0.50 12.72 -10.50
N ALA A 54 -0.44 13.61 -10.83
CA ALA A 54 -1.84 13.27 -11.03
C ALA A 54 -2.05 12.64 -12.41
N GLY A 55 -1.51 13.24 -13.47
CA GLY A 55 -1.73 12.86 -14.86
C GLY A 55 -1.13 11.48 -15.21
N ASN A 56 0.08 11.20 -14.75
CA ASN A 56 0.77 9.94 -15.08
C ASN A 56 0.61 8.89 -13.97
N PHE A 57 0.56 9.30 -12.71
CA PHE A 57 0.70 8.39 -11.57
C PHE A 57 -0.46 8.44 -10.58
N GLY A 58 -1.47 9.28 -10.78
CA GLY A 58 -2.51 9.53 -9.78
C GLY A 58 -3.27 8.26 -9.39
N GLY A 59 -3.62 7.44 -10.37
CA GLY A 59 -4.26 6.15 -10.13
C GLY A 59 -3.40 5.18 -9.33
N SER A 60 -2.10 5.09 -9.64
CA SER A 60 -1.16 4.24 -8.91
C SER A 60 -0.92 4.75 -7.48
N LEU A 61 -0.64 6.03 -7.31
CA LEU A 61 -0.43 6.66 -6.00
C LEU A 61 -1.63 6.40 -5.09
N ARG A 62 -2.85 6.65 -5.59
CA ARG A 62 -4.07 6.42 -4.81
C ARG A 62 -4.29 4.94 -4.49
N LEU A 63 -4.11 4.06 -5.47
CA LEU A 63 -4.27 2.61 -5.30
C LEU A 63 -3.34 2.05 -4.22
N TYR A 64 -2.05 2.43 -4.27
CA TYR A 64 -1.07 1.95 -3.28
C TYR A 64 -1.34 2.56 -1.90
N ARG A 65 -1.73 3.83 -1.84
CA ARG A 65 -2.09 4.48 -0.59
C ARG A 65 -3.30 3.81 0.07
N ASP A 66 -4.33 3.48 -0.70
CA ASP A 66 -5.52 2.78 -0.20
C ASP A 66 -5.22 1.32 0.22
N ARG A 67 -4.12 0.72 -0.29
CA ARG A 67 -3.60 -0.58 0.15
C ARG A 67 -2.66 -0.50 1.36
N GLY A 68 -2.49 0.69 1.95
CA GLY A 68 -1.68 0.90 3.16
C GLY A 68 -0.20 1.16 2.90
N ALA A 69 0.20 1.44 1.65
CA ALA A 69 1.55 1.92 1.39
C ALA A 69 1.72 3.38 1.87
N GLU A 70 2.94 3.72 2.29
CA GLU A 70 3.38 5.10 2.40
C GLU A 70 3.73 5.60 0.99
N THR A 71 3.12 6.71 0.59
CA THR A 71 3.34 7.29 -0.74
C THR A 71 3.92 8.69 -0.57
N CYS A 72 4.88 9.06 -1.41
CA CYS A 72 5.45 10.41 -1.45
C CYS A 72 5.72 10.83 -2.90
N VAL A 73 5.72 12.14 -3.14
CA VAL A 73 5.98 12.73 -4.46
C VAL A 73 7.05 13.79 -4.33
N ILE A 74 8.03 13.76 -5.23
CA ILE A 74 9.02 14.82 -5.42
C ILE A 74 8.76 15.46 -6.77
N CYS A 75 8.57 16.77 -6.79
CA CYS A 75 8.47 17.56 -8.01
C CYS A 75 9.75 18.39 -8.20
N LEU A 76 10.42 18.22 -9.33
CA LEU A 76 11.76 18.78 -9.55
C LEU A 76 11.74 20.27 -9.92
N THR A 77 10.64 20.76 -10.49
CA THR A 77 10.50 22.16 -10.91
C THR A 77 9.15 22.73 -10.49
N PRO A 78 9.01 24.06 -10.34
CA PRO A 78 7.72 24.67 -10.08
C PRO A 78 6.90 24.93 -11.36
N GLY A 79 7.38 24.50 -12.53
CA GLY A 79 6.58 24.52 -13.76
C GLY A 79 6.30 25.90 -14.37
N GLN A 80 7.14 26.89 -14.08
CA GLN A 80 6.98 28.29 -14.49
C GLN A 80 7.15 28.55 -16.01
N ALA A 81 7.68 27.58 -16.76
CA ALA A 81 7.84 27.68 -18.20
C ALA A 81 6.59 27.24 -18.99
N ALA A 82 5.49 26.91 -18.30
CA ALA A 82 4.27 26.45 -18.96
C ALA A 82 3.64 27.54 -19.86
N THR A 83 3.16 27.10 -21.02
CA THR A 83 2.48 27.98 -21.99
C THR A 83 1.08 28.36 -21.51
N ASN A 84 0.40 27.45 -20.82
CA ASN A 84 -0.87 27.76 -20.15
C ASN A 84 -0.59 28.40 -18.80
N ARG A 85 -0.86 29.71 -18.70
CA ARG A 85 -0.53 30.52 -17.51
C ARG A 85 -1.74 30.82 -16.62
N GLY A 86 -2.96 30.51 -17.07
CA GLY A 86 -4.19 30.89 -16.38
C GLY A 86 -4.19 32.40 -16.04
N PRO A 87 -4.43 32.80 -14.78
CA PRO A 87 -4.43 34.20 -14.37
C PRO A 87 -3.02 34.81 -14.16
N ALA A 88 -1.96 34.00 -14.16
CA ALA A 88 -0.62 34.45 -13.80
C ALA A 88 0.01 35.34 -14.87
N LYS A 89 0.54 36.50 -14.45
CA LYS A 89 1.15 37.52 -15.31
C LYS A 89 2.67 37.42 -15.39
N SER A 90 3.28 36.62 -14.52
CA SER A 90 4.73 36.43 -14.46
C SER A 90 5.10 34.98 -14.15
N ASP A 91 6.34 34.59 -14.47
CA ASP A 91 6.86 33.25 -14.15
C ASP A 91 6.85 32.98 -12.64
N ARG A 92 7.09 34.01 -11.82
CA ARG A 92 7.04 33.92 -10.36
C ARG A 92 5.62 33.64 -9.86
N GLU A 93 4.63 34.35 -10.40
CA GLU A 93 3.23 34.16 -10.05
C GLU A 93 2.74 32.77 -10.50
N LEU A 94 3.16 32.33 -11.69
CA LEU A 94 2.82 31.00 -12.19
C LEU A 94 3.45 29.90 -11.33
N ALA A 95 4.72 30.04 -10.95
CA ALA A 95 5.39 29.11 -10.04
C ALA A 95 4.66 28.98 -8.69
N GLU A 96 4.17 30.09 -8.15
CA GLU A 96 3.45 30.10 -6.88
C GLU A 96 2.08 29.43 -7.01
N LEU A 97 1.32 29.80 -8.04
CA LEU A 97 0.02 29.21 -8.34
C LEU A 97 0.13 27.70 -8.55
N ARG A 98 1.09 27.24 -9.36
CA ARG A 98 1.28 25.80 -9.62
C ARG A 98 1.78 25.03 -8.41
N ARG A 99 2.48 25.67 -7.47
CA ARG A 99 2.80 25.04 -6.17
C ARG A 99 1.55 24.82 -5.33
N GLN A 100 0.63 25.78 -5.32
CA GLN A 100 -0.64 25.64 -4.59
C GLN A 100 -1.49 24.53 -5.20
N GLU A 101 -1.56 24.47 -6.53
CA GLU A 101 -2.21 23.37 -7.26
C GLU A 101 -1.57 22.02 -6.95
N PHE A 102 -0.23 21.95 -6.95
CA PHE A 102 0.51 20.73 -6.61
C PHE A 102 0.23 20.25 -5.18
N VAL A 103 0.19 21.16 -4.20
CA VAL A 103 -0.16 20.83 -2.80
C VAL A 103 -1.58 20.29 -2.72
N ALA A 104 -2.55 20.95 -3.35
CA ALA A 104 -3.94 20.49 -3.39
C ALA A 104 -4.06 19.10 -4.06
N SER A 105 -3.31 18.86 -5.14
CA SER A 105 -3.22 17.55 -5.79
C SER A 105 -2.67 16.48 -4.83
N CYS A 106 -1.60 16.80 -4.10
CA CYS A 106 -1.00 15.90 -3.11
C CYS A 106 -1.98 15.52 -1.99
N GLU A 107 -2.81 16.46 -1.52
CA GLU A 107 -3.85 16.21 -0.52
C GLU A 107 -4.89 15.20 -1.03
N ILE A 108 -5.35 15.34 -2.28
CA ILE A 108 -6.31 14.42 -2.92
C ILE A 108 -5.69 13.01 -3.08
N LEU A 109 -4.43 12.96 -3.50
CA LEU A 109 -3.66 11.72 -3.67
C LEU A 109 -3.24 11.08 -2.35
N ARG A 110 -3.39 11.79 -1.23
CA ARG A 110 -3.02 11.36 0.14
C ARG A 110 -1.55 10.96 0.27
N VAL A 111 -0.69 11.67 -0.45
CA VAL A 111 0.77 11.51 -0.36
C VAL A 111 1.32 12.28 0.84
N THR A 112 2.44 11.81 1.36
CA THR A 112 3.12 12.32 2.56
C THR A 112 4.37 13.10 2.21
#